data_AF-A0A7V3BNS5-F1
#
_entry.id   AF-A0A7V3BNS5-F1
#
_cell.length_a   1.000
_cell.length_b   1.000
_cell.length_c   1.000
_cell.angle_alpha   90.00
_cell.angle_beta   90.00
_cell.angle_gamma   90.00
#
_symmetry.space_group_name_H-M   'P 1'
#
loop_
_entity.id
_entity.type
_entity.pdbx_description
1 polymer ?
#
loop_
_entity_poly.entity_id
_entity_poly.type
_entity_poly.pdbx_seq_one_letter_code
_entity_poly.pdbx_strand_id
1 'polypeptide(L)'
;MKSIREIVSRVCRDAGLDNVVFHDLRRTATTNLRRAGINALTAMKITGHKTMAVFKRYNTIDEDDLTVAQRRMDTYMDTKTAKPQRHRS
;
A
#
# COMPACT_ATOMS: atom_id res chain seq x y z
N MET A 1 22.17 -19.05 -4.88
CA MET A 1 21.25 -17.91 -4.63
C MET A 1 19.93 -18.51 -4.16
N LYS A 2 19.53 -18.29 -2.90
CA LYS A 2 18.27 -18.87 -2.38
C LYS A 2 17.10 -18.21 -3.10
N SER A 3 16.13 -19.00 -3.52
CA SER A 3 14.94 -18.50 -4.19
C SER A 3 14.14 -17.63 -3.23
N ILE A 4 13.55 -16.53 -3.71
CA ILE A 4 12.68 -15.66 -2.90
C ILE A 4 11.59 -16.49 -2.21
N ARG A 5 11.11 -17.57 -2.85
CA ARG A 5 10.15 -18.52 -2.28
C ARG A 5 10.68 -19.20 -1.00
N GLU A 6 11.96 -19.57 -0.97
CA GLU A 6 12.60 -20.22 0.19
C GLU A 6 12.78 -19.22 1.34
N ILE A 7 13.14 -17.97 1.02
CA ILE A 7 13.29 -16.90 2.01
C ILE A 7 11.94 -16.61 2.66
N VAL A 8 10.88 -16.47 1.85
CA VAL A 8 9.52 -16.22 2.33
C VAL A 8 8.99 -17.37 3.18
N SER A 9 9.16 -18.61 2.72
CA SER A 9 8.73 -19.78 3.49
C SER A 9 9.43 -19.88 4.85
N ARG A 10 10.72 -19.51 4.92
CA ARG A 10 11.48 -19.48 6.16
C ARG A 10 10.97 -18.39 7.11
N VAL A 11 10.81 -17.15 6.63
CA VAL A 11 10.35 -16.02 7.46
C VAL A 11 8.92 -16.27 7.96
N CYS A 12 8.03 -16.83 7.13
CA CYS A 12 6.68 -17.19 7.56
C CYS A 12 6.68 -18.30 8.61
N ARG A 13 7.56 -19.31 8.48
CA ARG A 13 7.74 -20.36 9.50
C ARG A 13 8.26 -19.79 10.83
N ASP A 14 9.25 -18.89 10.77
CA ASP A 14 9.79 -18.21 11.94
C ASP A 14 8.74 -17.32 12.64
N ALA A 15 7.77 -16.80 11.89
CA ALA A 15 6.64 -16.02 12.38
C ALA A 15 5.43 -16.88 12.86
N GLY A 16 5.53 -18.22 12.81
CA GLY A 16 4.43 -19.12 13.18
C GLY A 16 3.24 -19.11 12.22
N LEU A 17 3.45 -18.67 10.97
CA LEU A 17 2.43 -18.61 9.94
C LEU A 17 2.51 -19.85 9.03
N ASP A 18 1.61 -20.79 9.24
CA ASP A 18 1.48 -21.98 8.40
C ASP A 18 0.77 -21.69 7.08
N ASN A 19 1.20 -22.35 6.00
CA ASN A 19 0.59 -22.29 4.65
C ASN A 19 0.61 -20.93 3.92
N VAL A 20 1.53 -20.02 4.27
CA VAL A 20 1.68 -18.77 3.50
C VAL A 20 2.36 -19.03 2.15
N VAL A 21 1.61 -18.82 1.06
CA VAL A 21 2.16 -18.93 -0.30
C VAL A 21 2.69 -17.57 -0.73
N PHE A 22 3.69 -17.55 -1.62
CA PHE A 22 4.25 -16.32 -2.19
C PHE A 22 3.17 -15.39 -2.79
N HIS A 23 2.06 -15.97 -3.27
CA HIS A 23 0.91 -15.21 -3.75
C HIS A 23 0.22 -14.36 -2.67
N ASP A 24 0.12 -14.87 -1.44
CA ASP A 24 -0.49 -14.16 -0.32
C ASP A 24 0.41 -13.00 0.12
N LEU A 25 1.72 -13.25 0.18
CA LEU A 25 2.69 -12.22 0.52
C LEU A 25 2.66 -11.05 -0.47
N ARG A 26 2.53 -11.35 -1.76
CA ARG A 26 2.44 -10.32 -2.80
C ARG A 26 1.17 -9.48 -2.69
N ARG A 27 0.06 -10.09 -2.29
CA ARG A 27 -1.22 -9.42 -2.05
C ARG A 27 -1.14 -8.50 -0.81
N THR A 28 -0.59 -9.01 0.28
CA THR A 28 -0.36 -8.25 1.52
C THR A 28 0.65 -7.12 1.32
N ALA A 29 1.77 -7.36 0.64
CA ALA A 29 2.76 -6.34 0.33
C ALA A 29 2.17 -5.21 -0.51
N THR A 30 1.39 -5.54 -1.54
CA THR A 30 0.72 -4.55 -2.39
C THR A 30 -0.24 -3.67 -1.58
N THR A 31 -1.03 -4.30 -0.69
CA THR A 31 -1.99 -3.61 0.17
C THR A 31 -1.30 -2.71 1.21
N ASN A 32 -0.24 -3.22 1.85
CA ASN A 32 0.51 -2.47 2.86
C ASN A 32 1.22 -1.24 2.26
N LEU A 33 1.84 -1.39 1.09
CA LEU A 33 2.48 -0.27 0.39
C LEU A 33 1.45 0.83 0.05
N ARG A 34 0.26 0.45 -0.41
CA ARG A 34 -0.83 1.40 -0.67
C ARG A 34 -1.27 2.09 0.63
N ARG A 35 -1.50 1.34 1.71
CA ARG A 35 -1.93 1.90 3.01
C ARG A 35 -0.92 2.87 3.60
N ALA A 36 0.37 2.58 3.42
CA ALA A 36 1.48 3.48 3.74
C ALA A 36 1.52 4.77 2.88
N GLY A 37 0.61 4.92 1.91
CA GLY A 37 0.50 6.10 1.05
C GLY A 37 1.51 6.12 -0.10
N ILE A 38 2.18 5.01 -0.38
CA ILE A 38 3.13 4.93 -1.49
C ILE A 38 2.36 4.97 -2.81
N ASN A 39 2.86 5.80 -3.74
CA ASN A 39 2.30 5.91 -5.08
C ASN A 39 2.24 4.54 -5.79
N ALA A 40 1.15 4.27 -6.52
CA ALA A 40 0.93 3.00 -7.19
C ALA A 40 2.08 2.60 -8.14
N LEU A 41 2.69 3.52 -8.88
CA LEU A 41 3.81 3.22 -9.78
C LEU A 41 5.08 2.82 -9.00
N THR A 42 5.35 3.49 -7.88
CA THR A 42 6.45 3.13 -6.98
C THR A 42 6.20 1.77 -6.34
N ALA A 43 4.97 1.53 -5.85
CA ALA A 43 4.57 0.25 -5.29
C ALA A 43 4.67 -0.88 -6.34
N MET A 44 4.30 -0.62 -7.59
CA MET A 44 4.46 -1.56 -8.70
C MET A 44 5.93 -1.91 -8.97
N LYS A 45 6.83 -0.92 -8.93
CA LYS A 45 8.27 -1.14 -9.11
C LYS A 45 8.86 -1.99 -7.99
N ILE A 46 8.43 -1.76 -6.74
CA ILE A 46 8.84 -2.55 -5.56
C ILE A 46 8.35 -3.99 -5.65
N THR A 47 7.09 -4.18 -6.07
CA THR A 47 6.44 -5.51 -6.12
C THR A 47 6.70 -6.27 -7.43
N GLY A 48 7.40 -5.65 -8.40
CA GLY A 48 7.68 -6.24 -9.71
C GLY A 48 6.44 -6.38 -10.61
N HIS A 49 5.44 -5.53 -10.43
CA HIS A 49 4.27 -5.48 -11.31
C HIS A 49 4.61 -4.76 -12.62
N LYS A 50 4.58 -5.49 -13.74
CA LYS A 50 4.81 -4.90 -15.07
C LYS A 50 3.63 -4.09 -15.59
N THR A 51 2.40 -4.44 -15.19
CA THR A 51 1.18 -3.77 -15.66
C THR A 51 0.25 -3.43 -14.51
N MET A 52 -0.51 -2.34 -14.69
CA MET A 52 -1.49 -1.88 -13.71
C MET A 52 -2.62 -2.88 -13.50
N ALA A 53 -2.97 -3.66 -14.53
CA ALA A 53 -3.97 -4.72 -14.42
C ALA A 53 -3.57 -5.80 -13.40
N VAL A 54 -2.29 -6.18 -13.37
CA VAL A 54 -1.79 -7.15 -12.38
C VAL A 54 -1.74 -6.52 -11.00
N PHE A 55 -1.32 -5.26 -10.89
CA PHE A 55 -1.35 -4.54 -9.61
C PHE A 55 -2.76 -4.47 -9.00
N LYS A 56 -3.77 -4.13 -9.81
CA LYS A 56 -5.18 -4.10 -9.39
C LYS A 56 -5.67 -5.45 -8.88
N ARG A 57 -5.25 -6.56 -9.47
CA ARG A 57 -5.65 -7.92 -9.04
C ARG A 57 -5.20 -8.28 -7.62
N TYR A 58 -4.07 -7.71 -7.18
CA TYR A 58 -3.48 -7.95 -5.86
C TYR A 58 -3.73 -6.83 -4.84
N ASN A 59 -4.37 -5.74 -5.27
CA ASN A 59 -4.79 -4.65 -4.39
C ASN A 59 -6.21 -4.93 -3.90
N THR A 60 -6.35 -5.34 -2.65
CA THR A 60 -7.66 -5.39 -1.99
C THR A 60 -7.97 -4.01 -1.39
N ILE A 61 -9.21 -3.54 -1.59
CA ILE A 61 -9.75 -2.32 -1.00
C ILE A 61 -10.90 -2.77 -0.11
N ASP A 62 -10.87 -2.37 1.16
CA ASP A 62 -11.97 -2.57 2.12
C ASP A 62 -12.67 -1.24 2.47
N GLU A 63 -13.74 -1.32 3.27
CA GLU A 63 -14.50 -0.15 3.71
C GLU A 63 -13.66 0.79 4.59
N ASP A 64 -12.72 0.24 5.35
CA ASP A 64 -11.77 1.02 6.16
C ASP A 64 -10.87 1.89 5.27
N ASP A 65 -10.41 1.36 4.14
CA ASP A 65 -9.62 2.11 3.18
C ASP A 65 -10.40 3.31 2.60
N LEU A 66 -11.70 3.16 2.37
CA LEU A 66 -12.57 4.25 1.91
C LEU A 66 -12.74 5.32 2.99
N THR A 67 -12.94 4.90 4.24
CA THR A 67 -13.06 5.81 5.39
C THR A 67 -11.77 6.61 5.60
N VAL A 68 -10.61 5.97 5.49
CA VAL A 68 -9.30 6.65 5.56
C VAL A 68 -9.13 7.63 4.41
N ALA A 69 -9.56 7.25 3.19
CA ALA A 69 -9.50 8.15 2.04
C ALA A 69 -10.38 9.39 2.24
N GLN A 70 -11.60 9.21 2.76
CA GLN A 70 -12.51 10.32 3.09
C GLN A 70 -11.86 11.26 4.13
N ARG A 71 -11.36 10.73 5.25
CA ARG A 71 -10.68 11.54 6.28
C ARG A 71 -9.50 12.34 5.72
N ARG A 72 -8.69 11.73 4.86
CA ARG A 72 -7.55 12.40 4.21
C ARG A 72 -8.02 13.54 3.30
N MET A 73 -9.14 13.36 2.59
CA MET A 73 -9.75 14.40 1.77
C MET A 73 -10.30 15.55 2.62
N ASP A 74 -10.96 15.25 3.74
CA ASP A 74 -11.48 16.28 4.65
C ASP A 74 -10.35 17.15 5.20
N THR A 75 -9.26 16.54 5.69
CA THR A 75 -8.05 17.28 6.14
C THR A 75 -7.42 18.12 5.03
N TYR A 76 -7.39 17.60 3.80
CA TYR A 76 -6.86 18.36 2.66
C TYR A 76 -7.73 19.59 2.31
N MET A 77 -9.05 19.47 2.42
CA MET A 77 -9.97 20.57 2.17
C MET A 77 -9.90 21.63 3.28
N ASP A 78 -9.79 21.21 4.54
CA ASP A 78 -9.61 22.10 5.70
C ASP A 78 -8.29 22.88 5.65
N THR A 79 -7.21 22.23 5.20
CA THR A 79 -5.92 22.90 5.03
C THR A 79 -5.90 23.86 3.84
N LYS A 80 -6.77 23.66 2.84
CA LYS A 80 -6.91 24.59 1.70
C LYS A 80 -7.79 25.80 2.00
N THR A 81 -8.78 25.68 2.89
CA THR A 81 -9.62 26.80 3.33
C THR A 81 -8.87 27.75 4.28
N ALA A 82 -7.82 27.28 4.97
CA ALA A 82 -6.88 28.10 5.73
C ALA A 82 -5.88 28.85 4.82
N LYS A 83 -6.38 29.81 4.03
CA LYS A 83 -5.52 30.73 3.25
C LYS A 83 -4.78 31.68 4.23
N PRO A 84 -3.45 31.84 4.15
CA PRO A 84 -2.75 32.79 5.01
C PRO A 84 -3.21 34.21 4.64
N GLN A 85 -3.68 34.95 5.65
CA GLN A 85 -4.00 36.36 5.49
C GLN A 85 -2.73 37.08 5.00
N ARG A 86 -2.82 37.62 3.79
CA ARG A 86 -1.79 38.53 3.27
C ARG A 86 -1.76 39.73 4.21
N HIS A 87 -0.75 39.79 5.07
CA HIS A 87 -0.40 41.01 5.79
C HIS A 87 0.05 42.02 4.74
N ARG A 88 -0.83 42.99 4.44
CA ARG A 88 -0.49 44.14 3.59
C ARG A 88 0.27 45.13 4.48
N SER A 89 1.50 45.44 4.09
CA SER A 89 2.21 46.67 4.50
C SER A 89 2.04 47.72 3.41
#